data_AF-A0A958JH53-F1
#
_entry.id   AF-A0A958JH53-F1
#
_cell.length_a   1.000
_cell.length_b   1.000
_cell.length_c   1.000
_cell.angle_alpha   90.00
_cell.angle_beta   90.00
_cell.angle_gamma   90.00
#
_symmetry.space_group_name_H-M   'P 1'
#
loop_
_entity.id
_entity.type
_entity.pdbx_description
1 polymer ?
#
loop_
_entity_poly.entity_id
_entity_poly.type
_entity_poly.pdbx_seq_one_letter_code
_entity_poly.pdbx_strand_id
1 'polypeptide(L)'
;MRVVLGAGGTGGHVFPAIAVADELRRQRPEVEILFIGLGNELERRLLTQAGYRWEAIPFVPITGAGVRGLLRFCLALPGALLRGIAVFR
;
A
#
# COMPACT_ATOMS: atom_id res chain seq x y z
N MET A 1 17.14 -0.86 -8.38
CA MET A 1 15.78 -0.79 -8.99
C MET A 1 14.77 -0.53 -7.88
N ARG A 2 13.74 0.30 -8.07
CA ARG A 2 12.72 0.56 -7.04
C ARG A 2 11.35 0.04 -7.50
N VAL A 3 10.66 -0.71 -6.65
CA VAL A 3 9.36 -1.33 -6.94
C VAL A 3 8.37 -1.00 -5.83
N VAL A 4 7.17 -0.60 -6.22
CA VAL A 4 6.06 -0.36 -5.31
C VAL A 4 4.99 -1.43 -5.55
N LEU A 5 4.57 -2.10 -4.48
CA LEU A 5 3.55 -3.15 -4.52
C LEU A 5 2.30 -2.68 -3.77
N GLY A 6 1.19 -2.56 -4.50
CA GLY A 6 -0.12 -2.29 -3.93
C GLY A 6 -0.77 -3.59 -3.46
N ALA A 7 -0.68 -3.88 -2.16
CA ALA A 7 -1.25 -5.09 -1.57
C ALA A 7 -1.93 -4.74 -0.25
N GLY A 8 -3.22 -4.40 -0.32
CA GLY A 8 -4.02 -4.06 0.85
C GLY A 8 -5.47 -4.55 0.72
N GLY A 9 -6.22 -4.49 1.83
CA GLY A 9 -7.60 -4.94 1.94
C GLY A 9 -7.74 -6.26 2.69
N THR A 10 -6.98 -7.30 2.32
CA THR A 10 -7.09 -8.64 2.92
C THR A 10 -5.78 -9.44 2.82
N GLY A 11 -5.63 -10.48 3.66
CA GLY A 11 -4.49 -11.40 3.58
C GLY A 11 -4.34 -12.09 2.21
N GLY A 12 -5.44 -12.34 1.51
CA GLY A 12 -5.45 -12.96 0.18
C GLY A 12 -4.70 -12.18 -0.90
N HIS A 13 -4.49 -10.87 -0.70
CA HIS A 13 -3.66 -10.04 -1.59
C HIS A 13 -2.24 -9.83 -1.04
N VAL A 14 -2.10 -9.78 0.30
CA VAL A 14 -0.81 -9.55 0.96
C VAL A 14 0.14 -10.73 0.78
N PHE A 15 -0.32 -11.97 0.98
CA PHE A 15 0.57 -13.15 0.87
C PHE A 15 1.14 -13.35 -0.55
N PRO A 16 0.34 -13.29 -1.63
CA PRO A 16 0.90 -13.37 -2.98
C PRO A 16 1.88 -12.24 -3.29
N ALA A 17 1.61 -11.02 -2.80
CA ALA A 17 2.50 -9.89 -3.02
C ALA A 17 3.85 -10.05 -2.28
N ILE A 18 3.84 -10.62 -1.08
CA ILE A 18 5.07 -11.01 -0.36
C ILE A 18 5.85 -12.05 -1.17
N ALA A 19 5.19 -13.09 -1.70
CA ALA A 19 5.85 -14.12 -2.49
C ALA A 19 6.53 -13.54 -3.76
N VAL A 20 5.86 -12.60 -4.43
CA VAL A 20 6.44 -11.88 -5.57
C VAL A 20 7.64 -11.02 -5.15
N ALA A 21 7.53 -10.33 -4.01
CA ALA A 21 8.62 -9.51 -3.48
C ALA A 21 9.85 -10.35 -3.10
N ASP A 22 9.64 -11.51 -2.47
CA ASP A 22 10.70 -12.43 -2.08
C ASP A 22 11.46 -12.94 -3.30
N GLU A 23 10.73 -13.35 -4.34
CA GLU A 23 11.34 -13.82 -5.58
C GLU A 23 12.10 -12.69 -6.30
N LEU A 24 11.56 -11.47 -6.29
CA LEU A 24 12.23 -10.31 -6.89
C LEU A 24 13.53 -9.98 -6.15
N ARG A 25 13.52 -10.00 -4.81
CA ARG A 25 14.71 -9.79 -3.98
C ARG A 25 15.72 -10.91 -4.15
N ARG A 26 15.27 -12.15 -4.38
CA ARG A 26 16.15 -13.30 -4.67
C ARG A 26 16.87 -13.12 -6.01
N GLN A 27 16.18 -12.65 -7.04
CA GLN A 27 16.77 -12.42 -8.37
C GLN A 27 17.63 -11.16 -8.41
N ARG A 28 17.28 -10.13 -7.64
CA ARG A 28 17.97 -8.83 -7.58
C ARG A 28 18.09 -8.34 -6.14
N PRO A 29 19.15 -8.71 -5.41
CA PRO A 29 19.32 -8.37 -4.00
C PRO A 29 19.31 -6.86 -3.71
N GLU A 30 19.67 -6.03 -4.69
CA GLU A 30 19.70 -4.57 -4.62
C GLU A 30 18.34 -3.90 -4.94
N VAL A 31 17.27 -4.68 -5.13
CA VAL A 31 15.94 -4.12 -5.35
C VAL A 31 15.39 -3.50 -4.06
N GLU A 32 14.92 -2.27 -4.16
CA GLU A 32 14.15 -1.62 -3.10
C GLU A 32 12.67 -1.90 -3.32
N ILE A 33 12.02 -2.52 -2.35
CA ILE A 33 10.59 -2.86 -2.40
C ILE A 33 9.86 -2.08 -1.30
N LEU A 34 8.81 -1.39 -1.71
CA LEU A 34 7.89 -0.70 -0.81
C LEU A 34 6.47 -1.23 -1.03
N PHE A 35 5.82 -1.62 0.06
CA PHE A 35 4.40 -1.96 0.03
C PHE A 35 3.53 -0.74 0.35
N ILE A 36 2.45 -0.58 -0.40
CA ILE A 36 1.41 0.43 -0.12
C ILE A 36 0.07 -0.27 0.10
N GLY A 37 -0.65 0.17 1.13
CA GLY A 37 -1.89 -0.48 1.56
C GLY A 37 -2.79 0.42 2.39
N LEU A 38 -3.84 -0.19 2.96
CA LEU A 38 -4.80 0.49 3.83
C LEU A 38 -4.24 0.69 5.25
N GLY A 39 -3.20 -0.07 5.60
CA GLY A 39 -2.54 0.02 6.90
C GLY A 39 -3.34 -0.63 8.02
N ASN A 40 -4.14 -1.65 7.70
CA ASN A 40 -4.78 -2.46 8.73
C ASN A 40 -3.74 -3.26 9.53
N GLU A 41 -4.12 -3.72 10.72
CA GLU A 41 -3.21 -4.40 11.64
C GLU A 41 -2.60 -5.68 11.04
N LEU A 42 -3.38 -6.39 10.21
CA LEU A 42 -2.93 -7.62 9.55
C LEU A 42 -1.81 -7.34 8.54
N GLU A 43 -2.01 -6.38 7.64
CA GLU A 43 -1.01 -5.93 6.66
C GLU A 43 0.27 -5.51 7.35
N ARG A 44 0.15 -4.62 8.35
CA ARG A 44 1.28 -4.15 9.14
C ARG A 44 2.06 -5.31 9.74
N ARG A 45 1.37 -6.23 10.41
CA ARG A 45 2.00 -7.38 11.07
C ARG A 45 2.72 -8.27 10.05
N LEU A 46 2.05 -8.65 8.96
CA LEU A 46 2.62 -9.56 7.96
C LEU A 46 3.82 -8.94 7.25
N LEU A 47 3.73 -7.69 6.81
CA LEU A 47 4.80 -7.00 6.09
C LEU A 47 6.00 -6.71 6.99
N THR A 48 5.75 -6.34 8.25
CA THR A 48 6.82 -6.16 9.25
C THR A 48 7.52 -7.50 9.53
N GLN A 49 6.76 -8.59 9.69
CA GLN A 49 7.32 -9.93 9.90
C GLN A 49 8.12 -10.44 8.70
N ALA A 50 7.67 -10.12 7.48
CA ALA A 50 8.39 -10.46 6.24
C ALA A 50 9.63 -9.56 5.99
N GLY A 51 9.82 -8.51 6.79
CA GLY A 51 10.97 -7.60 6.68
C GLY A 51 10.87 -6.61 5.53
N TYR A 52 9.66 -6.28 5.08
CA TYR A 52 9.43 -5.31 4.02
C TYR A 52 9.04 -3.93 4.57
N ARG A 53 9.51 -2.88 3.90
CA ARG A 53 9.03 -1.51 4.13
C ARG A 53 7.58 -1.41 3.66
N TRP A 54 6.76 -0.70 4.42
CA TRP A 54 5.37 -0.48 4.06
C TRP A 54 4.89 0.91 4.51
N GLU A 55 3.95 1.48 3.76
CA GLU A 55 3.35 2.79 4.00
C GLU A 55 1.83 2.70 3.86
N ALA A 56 1.12 3.34 4.80
CA ALA A 56 -0.34 3.44 4.75
C ALA A 56 -0.75 4.70 3.96
N ILE A 57 -1.53 4.50 2.90
CA ILE A 57 -2.08 5.61 2.12
C ILE A 57 -3.57 5.76 2.46
N PRO A 58 -4.06 7.00 2.71
CA PRO A 58 -5.48 7.23 2.93
C PRO A 58 -6.32 6.71 1.76
N PHE A 59 -7.27 5.83 2.06
CA PHE A 59 -8.21 5.29 1.09
C PHE A 59 -9.63 5.65 1.52
N VAL A 60 -10.39 6.26 0.60
CA VAL A 60 -11.80 6.58 0.81
C VAL A 60 -12.60 5.91 -0.30
N PRO A 61 -13.44 4.91 0.01
CA PRO A 61 -14.27 4.27 -1.00
C PRO A 61 -15.28 5.27 -1.57
N ILE A 62 -15.36 5.33 -2.89
CA ILE A 62 -16.31 6.20 -3.62
C ILE A 62 -17.62 5.44 -3.89
N THR A 63 -17.53 4.12 -4.05
CA THR A 63 -18.66 3.25 -4.39
C THR A 63 -19.67 3.19 -3.24
N GLY A 64 -20.94 3.53 -3.52
CA GLY A 64 -22.03 3.50 -2.53
C GLY A 64 -22.00 4.64 -1.50
N ALA A 65 -21.11 5.62 -1.65
CA ALA A 65 -20.80 6.56 -0.58
C ALA A 65 -21.78 7.77 -0.48
N GLY A 66 -22.67 7.95 -1.47
CA GLY A 66 -23.59 9.08 -1.55
C GLY A 66 -22.89 10.44 -1.59
N VAL A 67 -23.66 11.54 -1.47
CA VAL A 67 -23.11 12.92 -1.52
C VAL A 67 -22.08 13.17 -0.40
N ARG A 68 -22.32 12.61 0.80
CA ARG A 68 -21.41 12.74 1.95
C ARG A 68 -20.08 12.03 1.72
N GLY A 69 -20.09 10.86 1.11
CA GLY A 69 -18.88 10.11 0.80
C GLY A 69 -18.06 10.75 -0.32
N LEU A 70 -18.73 11.30 -1.34
CA LEU A 70 -18.06 12.09 -2.38
C LEU A 70 -17.37 13.33 -1.79
N LEU A 71 -18.03 14.04 -0.88
CA LEU A 71 -17.42 15.17 -0.15
C LEU A 71 -16.17 14.74 0.63
N ARG A 72 -16.25 13.63 1.38
CA ARG A 72 -15.09 13.09 2.11
C ARG A 72 -13.96 12.70 1.17
N PHE A 73 -14.26 12.12 0.02
CA PHE A 73 -13.27 11.80 -1.00
C PHE A 73 -12.55 13.06 -1.50
N CYS A 74 -13.31 14.09 -1.92
CA CYS A 74 -12.73 15.34 -2.40
C CYS A 74 -11.85 16.02 -1.35
N LEU A 75 -12.24 15.97 -0.07
CA LEU A 75 -11.45 16.52 1.03
C LEU A 75 -10.20 15.69 1.35
N ALA A 76 -10.25 14.37 1.20
CA ALA A 76 -9.13 13.47 1.47
C ALA A 76 -8.12 13.39 0.31
N LEU A 77 -8.56 13.69 -0.92
CA LEU A 77 -7.76 13.55 -2.13
C LEU A 77 -6.46 14.35 -2.12
N PRO A 78 -6.42 15.65 -1.72
CA PRO A 78 -5.16 16.39 -1.67
C PRO A 78 -4.13 15.76 -0.73
N GLY A 79 -4.56 15.31 0.45
CA GLY A 79 -3.69 14.63 1.42
C GLY A 79 -3.17 13.29 0.90
N ALA A 80 -4.02 12.52 0.21
CA ALA A 80 -3.63 11.27 -0.42
C ALA A 80 -2.60 11.48 -1.55
N LEU A 81 -2.80 12.51 -2.38
CA LEU A 81 -1.87 12.86 -3.46
C LEU A 81 -0.51 13.31 -2.92
N LEU A 82 -0.49 14.17 -1.89
CA LEU A 82 0.76 14.62 -1.27
C LEU A 82 1.54 13.47 -0.65
N ARG A 83 0.86 12.55 0.06
CA ARG A 83 1.50 11.34 0.61
C ARG A 83 2.00 10.41 -0.50
N GLY A 84 1.21 10.24 -1.56
CA GLY A 84 1.61 9.45 -2.73
C GLY A 84 2.88 9.99 -3.38
N ILE A 85 2.99 11.30 -3.57
CA ILE A 85 4.21 11.94 -4.09
C ILE A 85 5.39 11.75 -3.13
N ALA A 86 5.16 11.89 -1.83
CA ALA A 86 6.21 11.70 -0.82
C ALA A 86 6.77 10.27 -0.80
N VAL A 87 5.95 9.27 -1.10
CA VAL A 87 6.36 7.86 -1.20
C VAL A 87 7.39 7.61 -2.31
N PHE A 88 7.36 8.38 -3.40
CA PHE A 88 8.31 8.22 -4.51
C PHE A 88 9.60 9.02 -4.37
N ARG A 89 9.67 9.94 -3.39
CA ARG A 89 10.92 10.66 -3.08
C ARG A 89 11.91 9.76 -2.33
#